data_AF-D7GRP2-F1
#
_entry.id   AF-D7GRP2-F1
#
_cell.length_a   1.000
_cell.length_b   1.000
_cell.length_c   1.000
_cell.angle_alpha   90.00
_cell.angle_beta   90.00
_cell.angle_gamma   90.00
#
_symmetry.space_group_name_H-M   'P 1'
#
loop_
_entity.id
_entity.type
_entity.pdbx_description
1 polymer ?
#
loop_
_entity_poly.entity_id
_entity_poly.type
_entity_poly.pdbx_seq_one_letter_code
_entity_poly.pdbx_strand_id
1 'polypeptide(L)'
;MSACGQAAKQEPIVSASTELHQVDLVSAGTLVFDLASVPAYSGQPYAIVNDNKYFTDADLTAVSFETYSDLDSLGRCGVAYASVGKDLMPTEERGSIGQVKPSGWHTIKYDNVDGKYLYNRCHLIGFSSLQKMRMRRT
;
A
#
# COMPACT_ATOMS: atom_id res chain seq x y z
N MET A 1 31.65 46.28 17.27
CA MET A 1 30.67 47.32 17.65
C MET A 1 30.07 47.88 16.37
N SER A 2 28.88 47.41 15.99
CA SER A 2 27.79 48.21 15.43
C SER A 2 26.81 47.25 14.76
N ALA A 3 25.71 47.01 15.47
CA ALA A 3 24.51 46.40 14.93
C ALA A 3 23.83 47.36 13.96
N CYS A 4 23.20 46.85 12.92
CA CYS A 4 22.08 47.52 12.27
C CYS A 4 21.12 46.45 11.77
N GLY A 5 20.05 46.24 12.54
CA GLY A 5 18.94 45.39 12.15
C GLY A 5 18.01 46.11 11.20
N GLN A 6 17.37 45.36 10.31
CA GLN A 6 16.21 45.79 9.56
C GLN A 6 15.20 44.64 9.49
N ALA A 7 13.95 45.04 9.64
CA ALA A 7 12.84 44.28 10.19
C ALA A 7 12.29 43.20 9.25
N ALA A 8 11.90 42.08 9.86
CA ALA A 8 11.10 41.03 9.23
C ALA A 8 9.70 41.59 8.90
N LYS A 9 9.31 41.51 7.63
CA LYS A 9 7.93 41.73 7.20
C LYS A 9 7.15 40.46 7.51
N GLN A 10 6.14 40.60 8.36
CA GLN A 10 5.17 39.56 8.72
C GLN A 10 4.25 39.34 7.51
N GLU A 11 4.29 38.16 6.89
CA GLU A 11 3.23 37.70 5.99
C GLU A 11 2.12 37.00 6.81
N PRO A 12 0.84 37.13 6.42
CA PRO A 12 -0.27 36.67 7.22
C PRO A 12 -0.36 35.14 7.22
N ILE A 13 -0.61 34.61 8.42
CA ILE A 13 -0.85 33.19 8.71
C ILE A 13 -2.17 32.81 8.07
N VAL A 14 -2.13 32.08 6.96
CA VAL A 14 -3.32 31.45 6.38
C VAL A 14 -3.62 30.21 7.22
N SER A 15 -4.70 30.30 7.99
CA SER A 15 -5.30 29.26 8.80
C SER A 15 -5.49 27.97 8.00
N ALA A 16 -4.73 26.93 8.34
CA ALA A 16 -4.93 25.58 7.83
C ALA A 16 -6.28 25.07 8.33
N SER A 17 -7.28 25.10 7.45
CA SER A 17 -8.60 24.54 7.73
C SER A 17 -8.47 23.01 7.72
N THR A 18 -8.62 22.41 8.89
CA THR A 18 -8.67 20.95 9.06
C THR A 18 -10.04 20.47 8.59
N GLU A 19 -10.18 20.20 7.28
CA GLU A 19 -11.34 19.49 6.77
C GLU A 19 -11.07 17.98 6.78
N LEU A 20 -11.80 17.29 7.65
CA LEU A 20 -11.84 15.84 7.77
C LEU A 20 -12.30 15.26 6.43
N HIS A 21 -11.39 14.56 5.73
CA HIS A 21 -11.76 13.77 4.57
C HIS A 21 -12.57 12.56 5.06
N GLN A 22 -13.87 12.60 4.77
CA GLN A 22 -14.78 11.51 5.00
C GLN A 22 -14.41 10.35 4.07
N VAL A 23 -13.94 9.25 4.67
CA VAL A 23 -13.60 8.01 3.97
C VAL A 23 -14.89 7.31 3.51
N ASP A 24 -14.93 6.96 2.23
CA ASP A 24 -16.02 6.23 1.60
C ASP A 24 -16.26 4.88 2.29
N LEU A 25 -17.51 4.66 2.68
CA LEU A 25 -17.96 3.46 3.39
C LEU A 25 -18.29 2.36 2.39
N VAL A 26 -17.47 1.30 2.37
CA VAL A 26 -17.84 0.02 1.75
C VAL A 26 -18.42 -0.87 2.84
N SER A 27 -19.72 -1.13 2.76
CA SER A 27 -20.48 -1.91 3.72
C SER A 27 -20.16 -3.40 3.64
N ALA A 28 -19.19 -3.83 4.45
CA ALA A 28 -19.15 -5.13 5.10
C ALA A 28 -18.34 -4.96 6.40
N GLY A 29 -19.03 -4.98 7.55
CA GLY A 29 -18.49 -4.95 8.92
C GLY A 29 -17.04 -4.52 9.09
N THR A 30 -16.72 -3.25 8.80
CA THR A 30 -15.33 -2.79 8.81
C THR A 30 -14.89 -2.50 10.23
N LEU A 31 -14.08 -3.39 10.80
CA LEU A 31 -13.18 -2.98 11.86
C LEU A 31 -12.27 -1.89 11.28
N VAL A 32 -12.50 -0.64 11.67
CA VAL A 32 -11.64 0.47 11.31
C VAL A 32 -10.29 0.21 11.95
N PHE A 33 -9.29 -0.12 11.15
CA PHE A 33 -7.93 -0.30 11.64
C PHE A 33 -7.36 1.06 12.03
N ASP A 34 -6.99 1.20 13.30
CA ASP A 34 -6.32 2.39 13.79
C ASP A 34 -4.82 2.33 13.47
N LEU A 35 -4.35 3.21 12.59
CA LEU A 35 -2.93 3.34 12.26
C LEU A 35 -2.08 3.68 13.49
N ALA A 36 -2.64 4.35 14.50
CA ALA A 36 -1.92 4.65 15.73
C ALA A 36 -1.65 3.41 16.58
N SER A 37 -2.33 2.29 16.31
CA SER A 37 -2.11 1.00 16.98
C SER A 37 -0.88 0.24 16.46
N VAL A 38 -0.29 0.67 15.33
CA VAL A 38 0.94 0.04 14.80
C VAL A 38 2.11 0.35 15.73
N PRO A 39 2.81 -0.66 16.27
CA PRO A 39 3.96 -0.42 17.13
C PRO A 39 5.07 0.36 16.43
N ALA A 40 5.86 1.11 17.20
CA ALA A 40 7.07 1.75 16.69
C ALA A 40 8.07 0.71 16.16
N TYR A 41 8.91 1.14 15.22
CA TYR A 41 9.92 0.29 14.61
C TYR A 41 10.83 -0.36 15.67
N SER A 42 10.88 -1.70 15.67
CA SER A 42 11.57 -2.51 16.69
C SER A 42 12.94 -3.03 16.24
N GLY A 43 13.43 -2.62 15.06
CA GLY A 43 14.62 -3.21 14.43
C GLY A 43 14.32 -4.45 13.58
N GLN A 44 13.08 -4.94 13.58
CA GLN A 44 12.63 -6.03 12.71
C GLN A 44 11.96 -5.47 11.45
N PRO A 45 12.04 -6.18 10.29
CA PRO A 45 11.42 -5.75 9.04
C PRO A 45 9.89 -5.93 9.03
N TYR A 46 9.28 -6.26 10.18
CA TYR A 46 7.84 -6.44 10.35
C TYR A 46 7.41 -5.96 11.74
N ALA A 47 6.11 -5.70 11.89
CA ALA A 47 5.46 -5.43 13.16
C ALA A 47 4.27 -6.37 13.34
N ILE A 48 4.08 -6.87 14.56
CA ILE A 48 2.89 -7.66 14.92
C ILE A 48 1.75 -6.68 15.18
N VAL A 49 0.61 -6.92 14.54
CA VAL A 49 -0.59 -6.11 14.65
C VAL A 49 -1.75 -6.99 15.09
N ASN A 50 -2.57 -6.49 16.03
CA ASN A 50 -3.76 -7.19 16.55
C ASN A 50 -3.49 -8.66 16.93
N ASP A 51 -2.35 -8.91 17.57
CA ASP A 51 -1.90 -10.23 18.00
C ASP A 51 -1.95 -11.32 16.90
N ASN A 52 -1.75 -10.92 15.64
CA ASN A 52 -1.88 -11.75 14.43
C ASN A 52 -3.29 -12.33 14.18
N LYS A 53 -4.37 -11.64 14.61
CA LYS A 53 -5.75 -12.15 14.55
C LYS A 53 -6.74 -11.13 13.95
N TYR A 54 -6.76 -10.99 12.63
CA TYR A 54 -7.74 -10.13 11.93
C TYR A 54 -8.92 -10.87 11.31
N PHE A 55 -8.70 -12.07 10.79
CA PHE A 55 -9.76 -12.84 10.15
C PHE A 55 -10.66 -13.49 11.20
N THR A 56 -11.95 -13.47 10.91
CA THR A 56 -13.02 -14.05 11.73
C THR A 56 -13.55 -15.32 11.07
N ASP A 57 -14.32 -16.11 11.81
CA ASP A 57 -14.99 -17.29 11.24
C ASP A 57 -15.98 -16.91 10.12
N ALA A 58 -16.47 -15.66 10.10
CA ALA A 58 -17.33 -15.15 9.03
C ALA A 58 -16.57 -14.87 7.72
N ASP A 59 -15.25 -14.68 7.77
CA ASP A 59 -14.39 -14.54 6.59
C ASP A 59 -14.09 -15.89 5.92
N LEU A 60 -14.34 -17.01 6.63
CA LEU A 60 -14.11 -18.34 6.09
C LEU A 60 -15.16 -18.67 5.03
N THR A 61 -14.69 -18.99 3.83
CA THR A 61 -15.54 -19.44 2.73
C THR A 61 -14.83 -20.51 1.91
N ALA A 62 -15.62 -21.44 1.37
CA ALA A 62 -15.14 -22.43 0.40
C ALA A 62 -15.08 -21.88 -1.03
N VAL A 63 -15.59 -20.67 -1.25
CA VAL A 63 -15.59 -20.01 -2.56
C VAL A 63 -14.35 -19.14 -2.68
N SER A 64 -13.53 -19.42 -3.69
CA SER A 64 -12.37 -18.60 -4.00
C SER A 64 -12.79 -17.30 -4.70
N PHE A 65 -12.18 -16.19 -4.31
CA PHE A 65 -12.42 -14.89 -4.94
C PHE A 65 -11.25 -13.94 -4.76
N GLU A 66 -11.22 -12.89 -5.58
CA GLU A 66 -10.34 -11.74 -5.44
C GLU A 66 -11.14 -10.46 -5.60
N THR A 67 -10.82 -9.44 -4.82
CA THR A 67 -11.42 -8.11 -4.89
C THR A 67 -10.34 -7.07 -4.68
N TYR A 68 -10.35 -6.07 -5.55
CA TYR A 68 -9.40 -4.96 -5.54
C TYR A 68 -10.19 -3.67 -5.46
N SER A 69 -9.75 -2.74 -4.62
CA SER A 69 -10.30 -1.39 -4.62
C SER A 69 -9.94 -0.64 -5.89
N ASP A 70 -10.61 0.48 -6.10
CA ASP A 70 -10.13 1.49 -7.03
C ASP A 70 -8.78 2.06 -6.57
N LEU A 71 -8.05 2.66 -7.52
CA LEU A 71 -6.85 3.42 -7.22
C LEU A 71 -7.20 4.68 -6.44
N ASP A 72 -6.30 5.12 -5.57
CA ASP A 72 -6.46 6.40 -4.91
C ASP A 72 -6.25 7.59 -5.86
N SER A 73 -6.43 8.81 -5.35
CA SER A 73 -6.30 10.04 -6.14
C SER A 73 -4.90 10.27 -6.73
N LEU A 74 -3.88 9.54 -6.25
CA LEU A 74 -2.51 9.58 -6.77
C LEU A 74 -2.20 8.37 -7.68
N GLY A 75 -3.20 7.54 -7.98
CA GLY A 75 -3.05 6.33 -8.77
C GLY A 75 -2.40 5.16 -8.03
N ARG A 76 -2.31 5.20 -6.69
CA ARG A 76 -1.69 4.12 -5.90
C ARG A 76 -2.71 3.00 -5.67
N CYS A 77 -2.22 1.77 -5.55
CA CYS A 77 -3.07 0.63 -5.19
C CYS A 77 -3.64 0.81 -3.78
N GLY A 78 -4.95 0.56 -3.63
CA GLY A 78 -5.61 0.49 -2.34
C GLY A 78 -5.71 -0.95 -1.83
N VAL A 79 -6.85 -1.29 -1.23
CA VAL A 79 -7.07 -2.58 -0.57
C VAL A 79 -7.18 -3.71 -1.60
N ALA A 80 -6.54 -4.83 -1.30
CA ALA A 80 -6.74 -6.10 -1.99
C ALA A 80 -7.18 -7.16 -0.97
N TYR A 81 -8.24 -7.89 -1.28
CA TYR A 81 -8.84 -8.91 -0.41
C TYR A 81 -9.19 -10.15 -1.23
N ALA A 82 -8.92 -11.34 -0.69
CA ALA A 82 -9.13 -12.58 -1.41
C ALA A 82 -9.32 -13.77 -0.46
N SER A 83 -10.13 -14.73 -0.91
CA SER A 83 -10.09 -16.12 -0.44
C SER A 83 -9.39 -16.95 -1.52
N VAL A 84 -8.21 -17.48 -1.21
CA VAL A 84 -7.34 -18.12 -2.20
C VAL A 84 -7.50 -19.64 -2.13
N GLY A 85 -8.12 -20.22 -3.16
CA GLY A 85 -8.15 -21.67 -3.40
C GLY A 85 -7.23 -22.12 -4.54
N LYS A 86 -7.11 -23.43 -4.73
CA LYS A 86 -6.26 -24.04 -5.78
C LYS A 86 -6.74 -23.72 -7.20
N ASP A 87 -8.03 -23.50 -7.35
CA ASP A 87 -8.66 -23.05 -8.60
C ASP A 87 -8.18 -21.67 -9.04
N LEU A 88 -7.68 -20.85 -8.09
CA LEU A 88 -7.02 -19.60 -8.40
C LEU A 88 -5.51 -19.76 -8.59
N MET A 89 -4.88 -20.92 -8.51
CA MET A 89 -3.42 -20.99 -8.69
C MET A 89 -3.00 -20.87 -10.17
N PRO A 90 -1.88 -20.20 -10.49
CA PRO A 90 -1.32 -20.20 -11.84
C PRO A 90 -1.08 -21.60 -12.36
N THR A 91 -1.52 -21.84 -13.59
CA THR A 91 -1.22 -23.07 -14.35
C THR A 91 -0.03 -22.90 -15.30
N GLU A 92 0.46 -21.67 -15.45
CA GLU A 92 1.53 -21.29 -16.38
C GLU A 92 2.59 -20.45 -15.67
N GLU A 93 3.78 -20.43 -16.25
CA GLU A 93 4.86 -19.58 -15.76
C GLU A 93 4.53 -18.09 -15.91
N ARG A 94 5.14 -17.30 -15.03
CA ARG A 94 4.95 -15.86 -15.00
C ARG A 94 5.57 -15.19 -16.23
N GLY A 95 4.76 -14.48 -17.00
CA GLY A 95 5.23 -13.68 -18.13
C GLY A 95 6.07 -12.46 -17.73
N SER A 96 6.67 -11.82 -18.75
CA SER A 96 7.44 -10.58 -18.57
C SER A 96 6.54 -9.41 -18.17
N ILE A 97 7.01 -8.61 -17.21
CA ILE A 97 6.28 -7.45 -16.63
C ILE A 97 7.04 -6.14 -16.80
N GLY A 98 8.07 -6.11 -17.63
CA GLY A 98 8.95 -4.94 -17.75
C GLY A 98 8.23 -3.65 -18.15
N GLN A 99 7.08 -3.76 -18.82
CA GLN A 99 6.27 -2.61 -19.26
C GLN A 99 5.39 -2.02 -18.17
N VAL A 100 5.13 -2.75 -17.09
CA VAL A 100 4.29 -2.26 -15.98
C VAL A 100 5.13 -1.30 -15.14
N LYS A 101 4.60 -0.11 -14.84
CA LYS A 101 5.28 0.93 -14.07
C LYS A 101 4.29 1.48 -13.05
N PRO A 102 4.34 1.01 -11.79
CA PRO A 102 3.49 1.51 -10.72
C PRO A 102 3.60 3.02 -10.54
N SER A 103 2.63 3.61 -9.87
CA SER A 103 2.71 5.00 -9.40
C SER A 103 4.03 5.28 -8.67
N GLY A 104 4.73 6.33 -9.11
CA GLY A 104 6.05 6.72 -8.57
C GLY A 104 7.24 5.89 -9.06
N TRP A 105 7.07 5.03 -10.08
CA TRP A 105 8.14 4.15 -10.56
C TRP A 105 9.36 4.92 -11.09
N HIS A 106 10.49 4.77 -10.39
CA HIS A 106 11.79 5.32 -10.76
C HIS A 106 12.88 4.28 -10.50
N THR A 107 13.67 3.90 -11.51
CA THR A 107 14.63 2.80 -11.38
C THR A 107 16.05 3.29 -11.67
N ILE A 108 16.91 3.20 -10.66
CA ILE A 108 18.36 3.40 -10.76
C ILE A 108 19.06 2.12 -10.31
N LYS A 109 20.22 1.83 -10.94
CA LYS A 109 21.10 0.73 -10.54
C LYS A 109 22.14 1.22 -9.54
N TYR A 110 22.33 0.45 -8.48
CA TYR A 110 23.30 0.72 -7.43
C TYR A 110 24.19 -0.50 -7.24
N ASP A 111 25.51 -0.31 -7.26
CA ASP A 111 26.46 -1.44 -7.15
C ASP A 111 26.54 -2.02 -5.73
N ASN A 112 26.12 -1.26 -4.72
CA ASN A 112 26.09 -1.64 -3.32
C ASN A 112 24.75 -2.25 -2.86
N VAL A 113 23.81 -2.49 -3.78
CA VAL A 113 22.50 -3.10 -3.49
C VAL A 113 22.46 -4.49 -4.11
N ASP A 114 22.05 -5.48 -3.33
CA ASP A 114 21.86 -6.84 -3.86
C ASP A 114 20.79 -6.86 -4.96
N GLY A 115 21.06 -7.55 -6.06
CA GLY A 115 20.23 -7.47 -7.28
C GLY A 115 20.32 -6.13 -8.03
N LYS A 116 21.14 -5.18 -7.57
CA LYS A 116 21.41 -3.84 -8.14
C LYS A 116 20.25 -2.85 -8.19
N TYR A 117 19.02 -3.26 -7.86
CA TYR A 117 17.83 -2.40 -7.97
C TYR A 117 17.25 -2.09 -6.59
N LEU A 118 16.97 -0.82 -6.34
CA LEU A 118 16.37 -0.38 -5.08
C LEU A 118 14.88 -0.75 -4.97
N TYR A 119 14.15 -0.71 -6.09
CA TYR A 119 12.71 -0.95 -6.12
C TYR A 119 12.35 -2.15 -6.98
N ASN A 120 11.50 -3.01 -6.41
CA ASN A 120 10.93 -4.16 -7.08
C ASN A 120 9.45 -3.93 -7.39
N ARG A 121 8.94 -4.62 -8.40
CA ARG A 121 7.49 -4.69 -8.67
C ARG A 121 6.86 -5.70 -7.73
N CYS A 122 6.37 -5.21 -6.59
CA CYS A 122 5.68 -6.01 -5.59
C CYS A 122 4.19 -6.17 -5.90
N HIS A 123 3.57 -7.19 -5.31
CA HIS A 123 2.18 -7.55 -5.54
C HIS A 123 1.49 -7.56 -4.18
N LEU A 124 0.29 -6.96 -4.06
CA LEU A 124 -0.49 -7.02 -2.81
C LEU A 124 -1.01 -8.44 -2.53
N ILE A 125 -1.33 -9.19 -3.60
CA ILE A 125 -1.59 -10.63 -3.56
C ILE A 125 -0.56 -11.30 -4.48
N GLY A 126 0.18 -12.28 -3.95
CA GLY A 126 1.30 -12.90 -4.67
C GLY A 126 0.85 -13.66 -5.92
N PHE A 127 1.67 -13.61 -6.99
CA PHE A 127 1.38 -14.32 -8.24
C PHE A 127 1.25 -15.83 -8.05
N SER A 128 2.09 -16.45 -7.21
CA SER A 128 2.01 -17.89 -6.90
C SER A 128 0.66 -18.32 -6.29
N SER A 129 -0.16 -17.35 -5.90
CA SER A 129 -1.48 -17.54 -5.33
C SER A 129 -2.62 -17.25 -6.33
N LEU A 130 -2.36 -16.67 -7.52
CA LEU A 130 -3.40 -16.20 -8.46
C LEU A 130 -3.11 -16.42 -9.98
N GLN A 131 -3.99 -17.15 -10.68
CA GLN A 131 -3.93 -17.57 -12.09
C GLN A 131 -4.18 -16.42 -13.05
N LYS A 132 -4.83 -15.37 -12.57
CA LYS A 132 -5.16 -14.18 -13.33
C LYS A 132 -4.75 -12.93 -12.56
N MET A 133 -3.46 -12.80 -12.27
CA MET A 133 -2.93 -11.45 -12.02
C MET A 133 -2.94 -10.67 -13.34
N ARG A 134 -4.14 -10.30 -13.82
CA ARG A 134 -4.31 -9.25 -14.80
C ARG A 134 -3.89 -8.00 -14.04
N MET A 135 -2.64 -7.58 -14.23
CA MET A 135 -2.11 -6.28 -13.79
C MET A 135 -2.89 -5.17 -14.50
N ARG A 136 -4.18 -5.02 -14.17
CA ARG A 136 -5.00 -3.90 -14.59
C ARG A 136 -4.56 -2.74 -13.71
N ARG A 137 -3.61 -1.95 -14.25
CA ARG A 137 -3.29 -0.60 -13.78
C ARG A 137 -2.97 -0.53 -12.28
N THR A 138 -1.81 -1.05 -11.89
CA THR A 138 -0.93 -0.30 -10.98
C THR A 138 -0.14 0.70 -11.81
#